data_AF-A0A3C1D050-F1
#
_entry.id   AF-A0A3C1D050-F1
#
_cell.length_a   1.000
_cell.length_b   1.000
_cell.length_c   1.000
_cell.angle_alpha   90.00
_cell.angle_beta   90.00
_cell.angle_gamma   90.00
#
_symmetry.space_group_name_H-M   'P 1'
#
loop_
_entity.id
_entity.type
_entity.pdbx_description
1 polymer ?
#
loop_
_entity_poly.entity_id
_entity_poly.type
_entity_poly.pdbx_seq_one_letter_code
_entity_poly.pdbx_strand_id
1 'polypeptide(L)'
;MTATAPAAPAKVYFTNLRTHARESQLDKLKRLIRRAGIEQIDFENKFVAIKIHFGELGNLSFLRPNYARAVADVVKELGGKPFLTDCNTL
;
A
#
# COMPACT_ATOMS: atom_id res chain seq x y z
N MET A 1 -19.52 17.15 29.60
CA MET A 1 -19.51 16.87 28.15
C MET A 1 -18.47 17.78 27.52
N THR A 2 -17.23 17.31 27.36
CA THR A 2 -16.15 18.09 26.74
C THR A 2 -16.29 17.97 25.22
N ALA A 3 -16.50 19.11 24.55
CA ALA A 3 -16.58 19.19 23.11
C ALA A 3 -15.22 18.85 22.48
N THR A 4 -15.18 17.80 21.67
CA THR A 4 -14.01 17.44 20.87
C THR A 4 -13.78 18.51 19.80
N ALA A 5 -12.59 19.09 19.77
CA ALA A 5 -12.20 20.03 18.72
C ALA A 5 -12.31 19.36 17.32
N PRO A 6 -12.66 20.11 16.26
CA PRO A 6 -12.74 19.55 14.92
C PRO A 6 -11.38 19.00 14.50
N ALA A 7 -11.35 17.72 14.13
CA ALA A 7 -10.13 17.06 13.67
C ALA A 7 -9.58 17.78 12.43
N ALA A 8 -8.28 18.08 12.43
CA ALA A 8 -7.60 18.62 11.27
C ALA A 8 -7.80 17.67 10.06
N PRO A 9 -7.91 18.20 8.82
CA PRO A 9 -8.12 17.38 7.64
C PRO A 9 -7.01 16.34 7.48
N ALA A 10 -7.36 15.13 7.07
CA ALA A 10 -6.40 14.06 6.87
C ALA A 10 -5.39 14.43 5.77
N LYS A 11 -4.11 14.12 6.00
CA LYS A 11 -3.05 14.36 5.02
C LYS A 11 -3.10 13.28 3.93
N VAL A 12 -3.40 13.70 2.70
CA VAL A 12 -3.51 12.80 1.54
C VAL A 12 -2.23 12.86 0.71
N TYR A 13 -1.70 11.69 0.36
CA TYR A 13 -0.56 11.54 -0.55
C TYR A 13 -1.04 10.86 -1.83
N PHE A 14 -0.71 11.43 -2.99
CA PHE A 14 -1.07 10.85 -4.28
C PHE A 14 0.04 11.07 -5.31
N THR A 15 -0.01 10.30 -6.40
CA THR A 15 0.85 10.52 -7.56
C THR A 15 0.08 10.18 -8.84
N ASN A 16 0.45 10.80 -9.96
CA ASN A 16 -0.16 10.49 -11.25
C ASN A 16 0.42 9.19 -11.86
N LEU A 17 -0.16 8.72 -12.96
CA LEU A 17 0.30 7.52 -13.68
C LEU A 17 1.28 7.81 -14.83
N ARG A 18 1.94 8.98 -14.87
CA ARG A 18 2.97 9.27 -15.88
C ARG A 18 4.33 8.73 -15.41
N THR A 19 5.10 8.14 -16.31
CA THR A 19 6.47 7.65 -16.07
C THR A 19 7.46 8.31 -17.04
N HIS A 20 8.73 8.31 -16.65
CA HIS A 20 9.86 8.70 -17.51
C HIS A 20 10.89 7.57 -17.49
N ALA A 21 11.87 7.58 -18.40
CA ALA A 21 12.85 6.50 -18.55
C ALA A 21 13.62 6.12 -17.27
N ARG A 22 13.65 7.00 -16.26
CA ARG A 22 14.36 6.80 -14.98
C ARG A 22 13.49 6.29 -13.84
N GLU A 23 12.15 6.25 -13.99
CA GLU A 23 11.25 5.92 -12.88
C GLU A 23 10.00 5.18 -13.36
N SER A 24 9.79 3.98 -12.82
CA SER A 24 8.59 3.16 -13.09
C SER A 24 7.41 3.55 -12.18
N GLN A 25 6.19 3.09 -12.49
CA GLN A 25 5.04 3.25 -11.59
C GLN A 25 5.25 2.58 -10.23
N LEU A 26 6.01 1.48 -10.21
CA LEU A 26 6.30 0.74 -8.98
C LEU A 26 7.24 1.53 -8.08
N ASP A 27 8.24 2.19 -8.65
CA ASP A 27 9.16 3.07 -7.90
C ASP A 27 8.41 4.26 -7.30
N LYS A 28 7.49 4.85 -8.07
CA LYS A 28 6.61 5.91 -7.58
C LYS A 28 5.76 5.45 -6.40
N LEU A 29 5.18 4.24 -6.48
CA LEU A 29 4.41 3.66 -5.39
C LEU A 29 5.27 3.46 -4.15
N LYS A 30 6.47 2.86 -4.29
CA LYS A 30 7.42 2.67 -3.18
C LYS A 30 7.78 4.00 -2.50
N ARG A 31 8.03 5.06 -3.27
CA ARG A 31 8.26 6.40 -2.73
C ARG A 31 7.03 6.96 -2.02
N LEU A 32 5.84 6.77 -2.60
CA LEU A 32 4.58 7.28 -2.05
C LEU A 32 4.28 6.68 -0.68
N ILE A 33 4.38 5.35 -0.53
CA ILE A 33 4.08 4.66 0.74
C ILE A 33 5.11 5.00 1.83
N ARG A 34 6.39 5.18 1.48
CA ARG A 34 7.41 5.71 2.40
C ARG A 34 7.08 7.12 2.85
N ARG A 35 6.72 8.00 1.92
CA ARG A 35 6.31 9.38 2.24
C ARG A 35 5.04 9.43 3.09
N ALA A 36 4.16 8.45 2.94
CA ALA A 36 2.96 8.28 3.76
C ALA A 36 3.26 7.78 5.18
N GLY A 37 4.48 7.33 5.47
CA GLY A 37 4.93 6.96 6.81
C GLY A 37 4.87 5.47 7.12
N ILE A 38 4.90 4.59 6.10
CA ILE A 38 4.95 3.14 6.33
C ILE A 38 6.16 2.72 7.22
N GLU A 39 7.26 3.45 7.14
CA GLU A 39 8.48 3.21 7.94
C GLU A 39 8.31 3.50 9.44
N GLN A 40 7.21 4.15 9.84
CA GLN A 40 6.87 4.43 11.24
C GLN A 40 6.12 3.26 11.90
N ILE A 41 5.71 2.26 11.12
CA ILE A 41 5.01 1.07 11.60
C ILE A 41 6.06 0.05 12.04
N ASP A 42 5.86 -0.52 13.24
CA ASP A 42 6.72 -1.59 13.74
C ASP A 42 6.36 -2.93 13.11
N PHE A 43 7.18 -3.35 12.14
CA PHE A 43 7.05 -4.59 11.38
C PHE A 43 7.96 -5.73 11.84
N GLU A 44 8.92 -5.47 12.73
CA GLU A 44 10.00 -6.42 13.04
C GLU A 44 9.47 -7.79 13.47
N ASN A 45 9.79 -8.83 12.68
CA ASN A 45 9.34 -10.21 12.87
C ASN A 45 7.83 -10.46 12.89
N LYS A 46 6.99 -9.50 12.49
CA LYS A 46 5.54 -9.62 12.49
C LYS A 46 4.98 -10.07 11.15
N PHE A 47 3.86 -10.80 11.21
CA PHE A 47 3.07 -11.08 10.01
C PHE A 47 2.28 -9.84 9.59
N VAL A 48 2.35 -9.50 8.31
CA VAL A 48 1.74 -8.29 7.77
C VAL A 48 0.76 -8.67 6.68
N ALA A 49 -0.53 -8.45 6.94
CA ALA A 49 -1.58 -8.65 5.96
C ALA A 49 -1.56 -7.51 4.93
N ILE A 50 -1.35 -7.84 3.66
CA ILE A 50 -1.55 -6.92 2.55
C ILE A 50 -2.89 -7.27 1.92
N LYS A 51 -3.91 -6.48 2.25
CA LYS A 51 -5.25 -6.65 1.68
C LYS A 51 -5.28 -6.15 0.24
N ILE A 52 -5.72 -7.01 -0.68
CA ILE A 52 -5.81 -6.72 -2.11
C ILE A 52 -7.01 -7.48 -2.68
N HIS A 53 -7.63 -6.94 -3.72
CA HIS A 53 -8.61 -7.69 -4.50
C HIS A 53 -7.88 -8.54 -5.55
N PHE A 54 -7.94 -9.87 -5.43
CA PHE A 54 -7.26 -10.77 -6.37
C PHE A 54 -7.91 -10.81 -7.74
N GLY A 55 -9.17 -10.37 -7.82
CA GLY A 55 -10.00 -10.56 -9.00
C GLY A 55 -10.60 -11.95 -9.07
N GLU A 56 -11.62 -12.06 -9.91
CA GLU A 56 -12.31 -13.31 -10.19
C GLU A 56 -12.15 -13.65 -11.67
N LEU A 57 -12.31 -14.92 -12.02
CA LEU A 57 -12.22 -15.36 -13.41
C LEU A 57 -13.21 -14.55 -14.27
N GLY A 58 -12.71 -13.90 -15.31
CA GLY A 58 -13.53 -13.04 -16.18
C GLY A 58 -13.58 -11.56 -15.77
N ASN A 59 -13.05 -11.20 -14.59
CA ASN A 59 -12.91 -9.80 -14.17
C ASN A 59 -11.56 -9.21 -14.64
N LEU A 60 -11.59 -7.99 -15.15
CA LEU A 60 -10.40 -7.23 -15.56
C LEU A 60 -9.98 -6.16 -14.51
N SER A 61 -10.80 -5.98 -13.47
CA SER A 61 -10.66 -4.95 -12.44
C SER A 61 -9.85 -5.42 -11.23
N PHE A 62 -8.75 -6.15 -11.46
CA PHE A 62 -7.85 -6.58 -10.39
C PHE A 62 -6.52 -5.85 -10.46
N LEU A 63 -5.87 -5.72 -9.30
CA LEU A 63 -4.57 -5.08 -9.23
C LEU A 63 -3.49 -6.03 -9.77
N ARG A 64 -2.70 -5.56 -10.73
CA ARG A 64 -1.60 -6.36 -11.30
C ARG A 64 -0.64 -6.81 -10.19
N PRO A 65 -0.21 -8.08 -10.15
CA PRO A 65 0.63 -8.64 -9.07
C PRO A 65 1.91 -7.86 -8.78
N ASN A 66 2.47 -7.16 -9.77
CA ASN A 66 3.67 -6.35 -9.62
C ASN A 66 3.52 -5.23 -8.58
N TYR A 67 2.32 -4.65 -8.43
CA TYR A 67 2.05 -3.64 -7.41
C TYR A 67 2.03 -4.25 -6.00
N ALA A 68 1.41 -5.42 -5.86
CA ALA A 68 1.38 -6.15 -4.58
C ALA A 68 2.80 -6.53 -4.14
N ARG A 69 3.62 -7.01 -5.08
CA ARG A 69 5.03 -7.30 -4.85
C ARG A 69 5.80 -6.06 -4.40
N ALA A 70 5.59 -4.90 -5.04
CA ALA A 70 6.29 -3.67 -4.67
C ALA A 70 6.03 -3.28 -3.20
N VAL A 71 4.81 -3.46 -2.70
CA VAL A 71 4.46 -3.23 -1.29
C VAL A 71 5.06 -4.30 -0.40
N ALA A 72 4.96 -5.57 -0.79
CA ALA A 72 5.51 -6.69 -0.02
C ALA A 72 7.04 -6.59 0.15
N ASP A 73 7.76 -6.15 -0.88
CA ASP A 73 9.20 -5.94 -0.80
C ASP A 73 9.55 -4.85 0.24
N VAL A 74 8.81 -3.74 0.26
CA VAL A 74 9.01 -2.67 1.28
C VAL A 74 8.73 -3.20 2.69
N VAL A 75 7.70 -4.02 2.87
CA VAL A 75 7.42 -4.63 4.18
C VAL A 75 8.54 -5.56 4.62
N LYS A 76 9.11 -6.36 3.70
CA LYS A 76 10.25 -7.24 3.99
C LYS A 76 11.51 -6.46 4.34
N GLU A 77 11.79 -5.36 3.63
CA GLU A 77 12.91 -4.46 3.93
C GLU A 77 12.81 -3.88 5.35
N LEU A 78 11.59 -3.72 5.88
CA LEU A 78 11.32 -3.25 7.25
C LEU A 78 11.24 -4.39 8.28
N GLY A 79 11.65 -5.63 7.96
CA GLY A 79 11.68 -6.77 8.89
C GLY A 79 10.36 -7.55 9.01
N GLY A 80 9.34 -7.19 8.22
CA GLY A 80 8.03 -7.84 8.24
C GLY A 80 7.95 -9.12 7.40
N LYS A 81 6.97 -9.97 7.72
CA LYS A 81 6.62 -11.21 7.01
C LYS A 81 5.30 -10.99 6.27
N PRO A 82 5.31 -10.41 5.05
CA PRO A 82 4.08 -10.08 4.35
C PRO A 82 3.38 -11.33 3.83
N PHE A 83 2.05 -11.30 3.86
CA PHE A 83 1.19 -12.25 3.16
C PHE A 83 0.05 -11.47 2.49
N LEU A 84 -0.39 -11.96 1.34
CA LEU A 84 -1.52 -11.36 0.63
C LEU A 84 -2.81 -11.97 1.15
N THR A 85 -3.80 -11.13 1.40
CA THR A 85 -5.15 -11.56 1.79
C THR A 85 -6.17 -10.79 0.97
N ASP A 86 -7.32 -11.40 0.74
CA ASP A 86 -8.45 -10.75 0.09
C ASP A 86 -9.66 -10.83 1.03
N CYS A 87 -10.51 -9.81 0.95
CA CYS A 87 -11.85 -9.88 1.50
C CYS A 87 -12.79 -9.59 0.33
N ASN A 88 -13.03 -10.64 -0.44
CA ASN A 88 -13.99 -10.66 -1.52
C ASN A 88 -15.42 -10.60 -0.94
N THR A 89 -15.91 -9.38 -0.82
CA THR A 89 -17.34 -9.03 -0.81
C THR A 89 -17.49 -7.95 -1.87
N LEU A 90 -17.71 -8.34 -3.12
CA LEU A 90 -18.27 -7.46 -4.15
C LEU A 90 -19.78 -7.40 -3.97
#